data_AF-A0AAV3J8Z4-F1
#
_entry.id   AF-A0AAV3J8Z4-F1
#
_cell.length_a   1.000
_cell.length_b   1.000
_cell.length_c   1.000
_cell.angle_alpha   90.00
_cell.angle_beta   90.00
_cell.angle_gamma   90.00
#
_symmetry.space_group_name_H-M   'P 1'
#
loop_
_entity.id
_entity.type
_entity.pdbx_description
1 polymer ?
#
loop_
_entity_poly.entity_id
_entity_poly.type
_entity_poly.pdbx_seq_one_letter_code
_entity_poly.pdbx_strand_id
1 'polypeptide(L)'
;MQTKPFTIRFKTLISFYPKKWNTMFCFLTNNIMRNILITLTIFHLLVSSILIASPLNDFLNPEKKKLTTSSSKKDKSSYTLADSSQKTVLKKNQKERTESTNVGPDQSEDKASPKKSAVKNRKEPDSKWENLDISKNSKKKKYEDALPTVKEDTPPTPSYTIQGVESVSGGGIPVLCYHHLAPEGGPMGGYNLHPNLLEEQFKFLKATGYKTVRLDQFYAYINGKKTSDFPDKPILLTFDDGSKTHLEVLVPLLKKYGFTASIFIYPSIISSGKKYYMTWEELKRALDSGVLDLGSHTLYHPKLPMMSRALIRKQLAESKQILESKTGRKVVDLAYPFGLFDPRVIEEAKAIGYRMAFTVNPGKNLPGTPIYNIHRSLVPWGQSQPAFNSILTMAPPPKISISIQDGSWVKAGQEFKIHLEGVQSESVSIKIKSKNVLLENQSPDYTVKIPSFAKKSTFLPLMVQAKTKDGKQIQYQYLFINQKEFQKHPDGDF
;
A
#
# COMPACT_ATOMS: atom_id res chain seq x y z
N MET A 1 7.63 60.47 -18.24
CA MET A 1 8.98 60.86 -18.70
C MET A 1 9.92 60.69 -17.50
N GLN A 2 10.89 59.77 -17.59
CA GLN A 2 12.34 60.05 -17.50
C GLN A 2 12.76 60.69 -16.16
N THR A 3 13.71 60.23 -15.35
CA THR A 3 14.90 59.37 -15.53
C THR A 3 15.54 59.16 -14.14
N LYS A 4 16.24 58.02 -13.94
CA LYS A 4 17.19 57.71 -12.84
C LYS A 4 18.38 58.70 -12.79
N PRO A 5 19.41 58.58 -11.92
CA PRO A 5 19.55 57.97 -10.58
C PRO A 5 20.22 58.92 -9.53
N PHE A 6 20.11 58.59 -8.24
CA PHE A 6 20.87 59.24 -7.15
C PHE A 6 22.30 58.66 -7.07
N THR A 7 23.30 59.55 -7.06
CA THR A 7 24.72 59.24 -6.86
C THR A 7 25.15 59.89 -5.54
N ILE A 8 25.72 59.13 -4.60
CA ILE A 8 26.49 59.70 -3.48
C ILE A 8 27.79 58.93 -3.36
N ARG A 9 28.92 59.63 -3.48
CA ARG A 9 30.25 59.13 -3.15
C ARG A 9 30.94 60.08 -2.16
N PHE A 10 31.42 59.44 -1.09
CA PHE A 10 32.60 59.73 -0.25
C PHE A 10 32.69 61.02 0.58
N LYS A 11 32.82 60.82 1.90
CA LYS A 11 33.96 61.30 2.72
C LYS A 11 34.02 60.47 4.01
N THR A 12 35.00 59.57 4.15
CA THR A 12 36.27 59.73 4.89
C THR A 12 36.12 59.51 6.40
N LEU A 13 36.56 58.33 6.87
CA LEU A 13 37.18 58.17 8.19
C LEU A 13 38.19 57.03 8.08
N ILE A 14 39.47 57.43 8.05
CA ILE A 14 40.65 56.58 8.15
C ILE A 14 41.11 56.59 9.62
N SER A 15 41.76 55.49 10.00
CA SER A 15 42.45 55.17 11.26
C SER A 15 41.52 54.54 12.30
N PHE A 16 41.76 53.34 12.80
CA PHE A 16 43.01 52.64 13.14
C PHE A 16 42.79 51.12 12.95
N TYR A 17 43.74 50.34 12.43
CA TYR A 17 44.01 48.95 12.89
C TYR A 17 45.35 48.44 12.32
N PRO A 18 46.16 47.65 13.07
CA PRO A 18 47.57 47.45 12.81
C PRO A 18 47.89 46.22 11.93
N LYS A 19 49.07 46.30 11.31
CA LYS A 19 49.81 45.27 10.54
C LYS A 19 49.97 43.93 11.30
N LYS A 20 48.93 43.10 11.39
CA LYS A 20 49.05 41.67 11.78
C LYS A 20 48.11 40.70 11.04
N TRP A 21 47.34 41.17 10.05
CA TRP A 21 46.34 40.35 9.35
C TRP A 21 46.76 39.81 7.97
N ASN A 22 47.83 40.31 7.35
CA ASN A 22 48.22 39.86 6.00
C ASN A 22 48.89 38.47 5.96
N THR A 23 49.49 37.99 7.05
CA THR A 23 50.07 36.64 7.11
C THR A 23 49.05 35.57 7.45
N MET A 24 48.03 35.89 8.26
CA MET A 24 46.97 34.93 8.62
C MET A 24 45.96 34.75 7.47
N PHE A 25 45.66 35.82 6.71
CA PHE A 25 44.75 35.76 5.56
C PHE A 25 45.35 34.93 4.41
N CYS A 26 46.65 35.05 4.11
CA CYS A 26 47.32 34.22 3.11
C CYS A 26 47.43 32.74 3.52
N PHE A 27 47.55 32.43 4.81
CA PHE A 27 47.56 31.05 5.31
C PHE A 27 46.18 30.39 5.26
N LEU A 28 45.12 31.17 5.50
CA LEU A 28 43.74 30.69 5.46
C LEU A 28 43.27 30.48 4.01
N THR A 29 43.60 31.40 3.09
CA THR A 29 43.24 31.26 1.67
C THR A 29 43.97 30.09 0.99
N ASN A 30 45.23 29.83 1.35
CA ASN A 30 45.97 28.69 0.80
C ASN A 30 45.48 27.34 1.31
N ASN A 31 45.08 27.22 2.58
CA ASN A 31 44.52 25.97 3.11
C ASN A 31 43.11 25.69 2.58
N ILE A 32 42.28 26.72 2.39
CA ILE A 32 40.95 26.57 1.79
C ILE A 32 41.07 26.15 0.32
N MET A 33 41.96 26.79 -0.46
CA MET A 33 42.20 26.41 -1.85
C MET A 33 42.79 25.00 -1.97
N ARG A 34 43.69 24.60 -1.07
CA ARG A 34 44.24 23.23 -1.02
C ARG A 34 43.17 22.18 -0.69
N ASN A 35 42.27 22.48 0.25
CA ASN A 35 41.16 21.59 0.59
C ASN A 35 40.14 21.48 -0.54
N ILE A 36 39.86 22.57 -1.27
CA ILE A 36 39.00 22.54 -2.46
C ILE A 36 39.63 21.70 -3.57
N LEU A 37 40.95 21.84 -3.80
CA LEU A 37 41.67 21.06 -4.81
C LEU A 37 41.70 19.55 -4.46
N ILE A 38 41.94 19.21 -3.19
CA ILE A 38 41.87 17.82 -2.69
C ILE A 38 40.46 17.26 -2.84
N THR A 39 39.42 18.04 -2.53
CA THR A 39 38.02 17.62 -2.66
C THR A 39 37.63 17.40 -4.13
N LEU A 40 38.10 18.25 -5.05
CA LEU A 40 37.91 18.09 -6.50
C LEU A 40 38.68 16.89 -7.06
N THR A 41 39.86 16.57 -6.51
CA THR A 41 40.67 15.41 -6.92
C THR A 41 40.05 14.11 -6.42
N ILE A 42 39.52 14.10 -5.18
CA ILE A 42 38.73 12.98 -4.63
C ILE A 42 37.42 12.81 -5.40
N PHE A 43 36.76 13.91 -5.80
CA PHE A 43 35.57 13.87 -6.65
C PHE A 43 35.89 13.34 -8.06
N HIS A 44 37.02 13.72 -8.66
CA HIS A 44 37.47 13.14 -9.93
C HIS A 44 37.83 11.66 -9.81
N LEU A 45 38.50 11.24 -8.73
CA LEU A 45 38.79 9.82 -8.46
C LEU A 45 37.52 9.01 -8.18
N LEU A 46 36.51 9.58 -7.52
CA LEU A 46 35.20 8.94 -7.33
C LEU A 46 34.39 8.87 -8.62
N VAL A 47 34.45 9.89 -9.48
CA VAL A 47 33.76 9.88 -10.79
C VAL A 47 34.47 8.99 -11.81
N SER A 48 35.79 8.82 -11.73
CA SER A 48 36.54 7.85 -12.55
C SER A 48 36.46 6.41 -12.02
N SER A 49 36.03 6.22 -10.77
CA SER A 49 35.76 4.89 -10.17
C SER A 49 34.29 4.45 -10.32
N ILE A 50 33.43 5.28 -10.90
CA ILE A 50 32.01 4.99 -11.16
C ILE A 50 31.74 4.65 -12.64
N LEU A 51 32.79 4.63 -13.50
CA LEU A 51 32.66 4.28 -14.92
C LEU A 51 33.15 2.86 -15.30
N ILE A 52 33.39 1.97 -14.33
CA ILE A 52 33.62 0.54 -14.60
C ILE A 52 32.83 -0.31 -13.60
N ALA A 53 31.51 -0.33 -13.77
CA ALA A 53 30.60 -1.44 -13.45
C ALA A 53 29.17 -0.90 -13.61
N SER A 54 28.63 -0.95 -14.83
CA SER A 54 27.21 -0.70 -15.09
C SER A 54 26.69 -1.74 -16.08
N PRO A 55 25.41 -2.17 -15.97
CA PRO A 55 24.86 -3.35 -16.67
C PRO A 55 24.64 -3.14 -18.18
N LEU A 56 25.21 -2.08 -18.75
CA LEU A 56 25.03 -1.72 -20.16
C LEU A 56 25.96 -2.51 -21.11
N ASN A 57 27.07 -3.04 -20.61
CA ASN A 57 28.07 -3.72 -21.44
C ASN A 57 27.69 -5.18 -21.76
N ASP A 58 26.88 -5.81 -20.91
CA ASP A 58 26.37 -7.18 -21.13
C ASP A 58 25.22 -7.23 -22.16
N PHE A 59 24.67 -6.07 -22.54
CA PHE A 59 23.62 -5.96 -23.56
C PHE A 59 24.20 -5.84 -24.99
N LEU A 60 25.48 -5.48 -25.13
CA LEU A 60 26.09 -5.12 -26.42
C LEU A 60 26.99 -6.22 -27.02
N ASN A 61 27.20 -7.36 -26.35
CA ASN A 61 28.08 -8.41 -26.90
C ASN A 61 27.79 -9.83 -26.34
N PRO A 62 26.79 -10.57 -26.87
CA PRO A 62 26.32 -11.83 -26.28
C PRO A 62 27.05 -13.09 -26.79
N GLU A 63 28.33 -12.99 -27.19
CA GLU A 63 29.13 -14.16 -27.54
C GLU A 63 30.58 -14.04 -27.04
N LYS A 64 30.83 -14.58 -25.83
CA LYS A 64 32.11 -15.20 -25.42
C LYS A 64 32.02 -15.71 -23.97
N LYS A 65 31.74 -17.00 -23.81
CA LYS A 65 32.57 -17.97 -23.06
C LYS A 65 31.76 -19.20 -22.63
N LYS A 66 32.05 -20.31 -23.30
CA LYS A 66 32.01 -21.66 -22.73
C LYS A 66 33.44 -22.19 -22.72
N LEU A 67 33.77 -22.91 -21.66
CA LEU A 67 34.92 -23.78 -21.39
C LEU A 67 36.14 -23.27 -20.60
N THR A 68 36.51 -24.15 -19.66
CA THR A 68 37.71 -24.27 -18.81
C THR A 68 37.71 -23.38 -17.55
N THR A 69 37.91 -23.86 -16.32
CA THR A 69 38.77 -24.95 -15.82
C THR A 69 38.27 -25.60 -14.51
N SER A 70 38.85 -26.76 -14.24
CA SER A 70 38.70 -27.73 -13.14
C SER A 70 39.16 -27.29 -11.74
N SER A 71 38.85 -28.18 -10.80
CA SER A 71 39.13 -28.21 -9.36
C SER A 71 40.60 -28.07 -8.93
N SER A 72 40.80 -27.51 -7.73
CA SER A 72 41.50 -28.20 -6.61
C SER A 72 41.54 -27.31 -5.35
N LYS A 73 41.15 -27.88 -4.21
CA LYS A 73 41.65 -27.50 -2.88
C LYS A 73 41.85 -28.77 -2.06
N LYS A 74 43.10 -29.02 -1.66
CA LYS A 74 43.54 -30.06 -0.72
C LYS A 74 43.48 -29.52 0.72
N ASP A 75 42.96 -30.38 1.59
CA ASP A 75 43.42 -30.82 2.93
C ASP A 75 43.93 -29.84 3.99
N LYS A 76 43.35 -29.95 5.20
CA LYS A 76 44.02 -30.59 6.36
C LYS A 76 43.08 -30.81 7.58
N SER A 77 43.09 -32.07 8.07
CA SER A 77 43.08 -32.59 9.48
C SER A 77 41.97 -32.13 10.46
N SER A 78 41.34 -32.96 11.31
CA SER A 78 41.70 -34.28 11.87
C SER A 78 40.60 -34.85 12.80
N TYR A 79 40.67 -36.17 13.01
CA TYR A 79 40.15 -37.02 14.10
C TYR A 79 38.83 -37.79 13.93
N THR A 80 38.96 -39.04 14.40
CA THR A 80 38.35 -40.34 14.07
C THR A 80 37.35 -40.84 15.12
N LEU A 81 36.44 -41.75 14.72
CA LEU A 81 36.23 -43.13 15.24
C LEU A 81 34.93 -43.70 14.61
N ALA A 82 35.02 -44.74 13.75
CA ALA A 82 34.61 -46.15 14.00
C ALA A 82 33.08 -46.32 14.20
N ASP A 83 32.33 -47.22 13.56
CA ASP A 83 32.61 -48.64 13.33
C ASP A 83 31.54 -49.30 12.41
N SER A 84 31.93 -50.37 11.70
CA SER A 84 31.17 -51.53 11.16
C SER A 84 29.88 -51.31 10.32
N SER A 85 29.47 -52.11 9.33
CA SER A 85 29.82 -53.48 8.92
C SER A 85 29.36 -53.74 7.47
N GLN A 86 30.06 -54.71 6.88
CA GLN A 86 29.94 -55.37 5.59
C GLN A 86 28.53 -55.87 5.20
N LYS A 87 28.21 -55.85 3.89
CA LYS A 87 28.17 -57.10 3.08
C LYS A 87 28.04 -56.85 1.57
N THR A 88 28.98 -57.48 0.87
CA THR A 88 29.17 -57.77 -0.56
C THR A 88 27.98 -58.56 -1.13
N VAL A 89 27.70 -58.57 -2.44
CA VAL A 89 28.16 -59.58 -3.43
C VAL A 89 27.68 -59.13 -4.85
N LEU A 90 28.63 -58.76 -5.73
CA LEU A 90 29.05 -59.40 -7.02
C LEU A 90 28.04 -59.37 -8.21
N LYS A 91 28.39 -58.65 -9.30
CA LYS A 91 28.93 -59.11 -10.62
C LYS A 91 27.87 -59.83 -11.50
N LYS A 92 27.75 -59.69 -12.82
CA LYS A 92 28.68 -59.41 -13.94
C LYS A 92 27.77 -59.16 -15.19
N ASN A 93 27.91 -58.05 -15.90
CA ASN A 93 28.48 -57.90 -17.26
C ASN A 93 28.20 -58.96 -18.35
N GLN A 94 27.72 -58.42 -19.49
CA GLN A 94 28.15 -58.57 -20.90
C GLN A 94 27.34 -59.39 -21.93
N LYS A 95 27.08 -58.68 -23.05
CA LYS A 95 27.08 -59.05 -24.51
C LYS A 95 26.15 -60.18 -24.99
N GLU A 96 25.69 -60.29 -26.24
CA GLU A 96 25.89 -59.68 -27.58
C GLU A 96 24.63 -60.09 -28.40
N ARG A 97 24.00 -59.21 -29.20
CA ARG A 97 24.08 -59.06 -30.67
C ARG A 97 23.62 -60.28 -31.53
N THR A 98 22.61 -60.06 -32.40
CA THR A 98 22.45 -60.42 -33.85
C THR A 98 20.99 -60.18 -34.27
N GLU A 99 20.68 -59.29 -35.22
CA GLU A 99 20.51 -59.53 -36.69
C GLU A 99 19.38 -60.55 -36.99
N SER A 100 18.36 -60.29 -37.83
CA SER A 100 18.43 -59.91 -39.25
C SER A 100 17.00 -59.74 -39.86
N THR A 101 16.88 -58.87 -40.89
CA THR A 101 16.16 -58.98 -42.21
C THR A 101 14.77 -59.67 -42.34
N ASN A 102 13.80 -59.35 -43.23
CA ASN A 102 13.78 -58.70 -44.55
C ASN A 102 12.31 -58.46 -45.04
N VAL A 103 12.09 -57.50 -45.96
CA VAL A 103 11.23 -57.47 -47.20
C VAL A 103 9.73 -57.89 -47.10
N GLY A 104 8.67 -57.11 -47.40
CA GLY A 104 8.24 -56.41 -48.65
C GLY A 104 7.41 -57.34 -49.59
N PRO A 105 6.50 -56.92 -50.51
CA PRO A 105 5.63 -55.72 -50.65
C PRO A 105 4.13 -56.08 -51.00
N ASP A 106 3.31 -55.09 -51.36
CA ASP A 106 2.30 -55.07 -52.48
C ASP A 106 0.90 -54.44 -52.20
N GLN A 107 0.22 -54.05 -53.29
CA GLN A 107 -0.64 -52.88 -53.54
C GLN A 107 -2.09 -52.88 -53.00
N SER A 108 -2.72 -51.69 -52.93
CA SER A 108 -3.91 -51.29 -53.73
C SER A 108 -4.62 -50.04 -53.16
N GLU A 109 -5.43 -49.43 -54.01
CA GLU A 109 -5.90 -48.04 -54.05
C GLU A 109 -7.00 -47.65 -53.03
N ASP A 110 -7.09 -46.32 -52.84
CA ASP A 110 -8.30 -45.51 -52.99
C ASP A 110 -8.94 -44.81 -51.75
N LYS A 111 -9.24 -43.51 -51.99
CA LYS A 111 -10.19 -42.59 -51.31
C LYS A 111 -9.76 -41.73 -50.09
N ALA A 112 -9.59 -40.45 -50.43
CA ALA A 112 -10.31 -39.27 -49.93
C ALA A 112 -9.92 -38.57 -48.59
N SER A 113 -9.62 -37.27 -48.76
CA SER A 113 -9.75 -36.12 -47.84
C SER A 113 -8.65 -35.87 -46.78
N PRO A 114 -7.83 -34.79 -46.92
CA PRO A 114 -6.79 -34.46 -45.96
C PRO A 114 -7.31 -33.55 -44.84
N LYS A 115 -7.13 -34.00 -43.59
CA LYS A 115 -7.15 -33.15 -42.39
C LYS A 115 -5.87 -32.31 -42.34
N LYS A 116 -6.05 -31.02 -42.08
CA LYS A 116 -5.01 -29.98 -41.94
C LYS A 116 -3.98 -30.38 -40.87
N SER A 117 -2.72 -30.48 -41.30
CA SER A 117 -1.55 -30.58 -40.43
C SER A 117 -0.98 -29.18 -40.16
N ALA A 118 -0.46 -29.04 -38.94
CA ALA A 118 0.04 -27.82 -38.35
C ALA A 118 1.31 -27.29 -39.05
N VAL A 119 1.31 -25.99 -39.34
CA VAL A 119 2.54 -25.24 -39.67
C VAL A 119 2.95 -24.44 -38.43
N LYS A 120 4.13 -24.78 -37.93
CA LYS A 120 4.91 -24.01 -36.95
C LYS A 120 5.20 -22.63 -37.52
N ASN A 121 4.85 -21.57 -36.78
CA ASN A 121 5.49 -20.27 -36.95
C ASN A 121 6.14 -19.82 -35.63
N ARG A 122 7.34 -19.26 -35.81
CA ARG A 122 8.39 -19.00 -34.83
C ARG A 122 7.97 -17.97 -33.78
N LYS A 123 8.41 -18.20 -32.53
CA LYS A 123 8.40 -17.23 -31.43
C LYS A 123 9.65 -16.36 -31.51
N GLU A 124 9.50 -15.04 -31.40
CA GLU A 124 10.52 -14.11 -30.92
C GLU A 124 10.31 -13.83 -29.42
N PRO A 125 11.34 -13.40 -28.67
CA PRO A 125 11.48 -13.72 -27.25
C PRO A 125 10.79 -12.73 -26.31
N ASP A 126 9.90 -13.24 -25.46
CA ASP A 126 9.35 -12.56 -24.29
C ASP A 126 10.43 -12.28 -23.23
N SER A 127 10.53 -11.03 -22.78
CA SER A 127 11.29 -10.63 -21.60
C SER A 127 10.65 -11.19 -20.34
N LYS A 128 11.24 -12.27 -19.79
CA LYS A 128 10.85 -12.89 -18.52
C LYS A 128 11.12 -11.97 -17.33
N TRP A 129 10.07 -11.44 -16.73
CA TRP A 129 10.06 -11.20 -15.29
C TRP A 129 9.62 -12.51 -14.63
N GLU A 130 10.54 -13.17 -13.91
CA GLU A 130 10.26 -14.44 -13.24
C GLU A 130 9.16 -14.25 -12.18
N ASN A 131 8.02 -14.89 -12.44
CA ASN A 131 6.93 -15.08 -11.51
C ASN A 131 7.41 -15.98 -10.36
N LEU A 132 7.40 -15.47 -9.13
CA LEU A 132 7.37 -16.33 -7.95
C LEU A 132 5.98 -16.98 -7.89
N ASP A 133 5.91 -18.21 -8.37
CA ASP A 133 4.73 -19.07 -8.39
C ASP A 133 4.34 -19.45 -6.95
N ILE A 134 3.37 -18.74 -6.38
CA ILE A 134 2.70 -19.14 -5.14
C ILE A 134 1.38 -19.80 -5.53
N SER A 135 1.45 -21.05 -5.99
CA SER A 135 0.28 -21.89 -6.19
C SER A 135 0.50 -23.30 -5.63
N LYS A 136 0.62 -23.44 -4.31
CA LYS A 136 0.27 -24.71 -3.64
C LYS A 136 -0.53 -24.50 -2.36
N ASN A 137 -1.74 -25.03 -2.46
CA ASN A 137 -2.80 -25.28 -1.49
C ASN A 137 -2.36 -25.32 -0.01
N SER A 138 -2.74 -24.29 0.74
CA SER A 138 -3.16 -24.41 2.14
C SER A 138 -4.15 -23.28 2.39
N LYS A 139 -5.32 -23.59 2.96
CA LYS A 139 -6.29 -22.59 3.43
C LYS A 139 -5.62 -21.78 4.55
N LYS A 140 -4.84 -20.76 4.18
CA LYS A 140 -4.30 -19.75 5.08
C LYS A 140 -5.44 -18.77 5.35
N LYS A 141 -5.86 -18.67 6.62
CA LYS A 141 -6.73 -17.59 7.08
C LYS A 141 -6.10 -16.26 6.66
N LYS A 142 -6.81 -15.52 5.83
CA LYS A 142 -6.38 -14.24 5.27
C LYS A 142 -6.59 -13.16 6.33
N TYR A 143 -5.80 -12.10 6.28
CA TYR A 143 -6.00 -10.93 7.14
C TYR A 143 -7.40 -10.31 6.91
N GLU A 144 -7.90 -10.44 5.68
CA GLU A 144 -9.28 -10.17 5.27
C GLU A 144 -10.34 -10.82 6.19
N ASP A 145 -10.05 -11.99 6.77
CA ASP A 145 -10.97 -12.74 7.66
C ASP A 145 -11.10 -12.13 9.08
N ALA A 146 -10.33 -11.08 9.41
CA ALA A 146 -10.36 -10.39 10.71
C ALA A 146 -11.25 -9.13 10.71
N LEU A 147 -11.81 -8.76 9.56
CA LEU A 147 -12.83 -7.72 9.41
C LEU A 147 -14.23 -8.36 9.53
N PRO A 148 -15.30 -7.60 9.88
CA PRO A 148 -16.61 -8.17 10.20
C PRO A 148 -17.06 -9.19 9.15
N THR A 149 -17.34 -10.40 9.63
CA THR A 149 -17.67 -11.60 8.86
C THR A 149 -18.86 -11.37 7.94
N VAL A 150 -18.63 -11.48 6.63
CA VAL A 150 -19.65 -11.52 5.57
C VAL A 150 -20.39 -12.86 5.68
N LYS A 151 -21.71 -12.84 5.86
CA LYS A 151 -22.55 -14.04 5.68
C LYS A 151 -22.82 -14.22 4.19
N GLU A 152 -22.57 -15.41 3.65
CA GLU A 152 -22.63 -15.72 2.21
C GLU A 152 -24.04 -15.94 1.65
N ASP A 153 -25.08 -15.96 2.48
CA ASP A 153 -26.38 -16.39 2.01
C ASP A 153 -27.34 -15.21 1.74
N THR A 154 -27.71 -15.08 0.46
CA THR A 154 -28.77 -14.26 -0.15
C THR A 154 -28.34 -12.85 -0.63
N PRO A 155 -28.62 -12.46 -1.90
CA PRO A 155 -28.47 -11.07 -2.35
C PRO A 155 -29.28 -10.15 -1.42
N PRO A 156 -28.70 -9.06 -0.89
CA PRO A 156 -29.44 -8.17 -0.01
C PRO A 156 -30.63 -7.58 -0.78
N THR A 157 -31.81 -7.62 -0.17
CA THR A 157 -33.02 -6.97 -0.69
C THR A 157 -32.72 -5.49 -0.92
N PRO A 158 -32.83 -4.98 -2.17
CA PRO A 158 -32.21 -3.72 -2.60
C PRO A 158 -33.14 -2.53 -2.35
N SER A 159 -33.58 -2.33 -1.12
CA SER A 159 -34.40 -1.15 -0.80
C SER A 159 -33.95 -0.52 0.50
N TYR A 160 -33.34 0.65 0.41
CA TYR A 160 -33.10 1.49 1.56
C TYR A 160 -34.38 2.29 1.86
N THR A 161 -34.93 2.19 3.06
CA THR A 161 -36.08 3.00 3.48
C THR A 161 -35.61 4.33 4.05
N ILE A 162 -36.40 5.39 3.89
CA ILE A 162 -36.09 6.72 4.45
C ILE A 162 -36.65 6.86 5.90
N GLN A 163 -37.46 5.91 6.36
CA GLN A 163 -38.05 5.94 7.70
C GLN A 163 -37.01 5.70 8.81
N GLY A 164 -37.09 6.48 9.89
CA GLY A 164 -36.21 6.34 11.06
C GLY A 164 -34.80 6.91 10.90
N VAL A 165 -34.55 7.71 9.85
CA VAL A 165 -33.29 8.44 9.71
C VAL A 165 -33.28 9.58 10.73
N GLU A 166 -32.70 9.33 11.90
CA GLU A 166 -32.32 10.41 12.80
C GLU A 166 -31.48 11.43 12.03
N SER A 167 -31.70 12.72 12.31
CA SER A 167 -30.85 13.77 11.77
C SER A 167 -29.41 13.44 12.16
N VAL A 168 -28.59 13.02 11.20
CA VAL A 168 -27.20 12.64 11.44
C VAL A 168 -26.37 13.90 11.68
N SER A 169 -26.61 14.57 12.80
CA SER A 169 -25.76 15.62 13.35
C SER A 169 -24.73 14.94 14.27
N GLY A 170 -23.80 14.23 13.65
CA GLY A 170 -22.60 13.74 14.32
C GLY A 170 -21.41 14.40 13.68
N GLY A 171 -20.66 15.22 14.43
CA GLY A 171 -19.50 15.94 13.91
C GLY A 171 -18.52 15.01 13.18
N GLY A 172 -17.90 15.51 12.12
CA GLY A 172 -16.96 14.73 11.31
C GLY A 172 -17.46 14.36 9.92
N ILE A 173 -16.53 14.11 9.00
CA ILE A 173 -16.82 13.62 7.65
C ILE A 173 -16.60 12.10 7.62
N PRO A 174 -17.63 11.28 7.34
CA PRO A 174 -17.45 9.86 7.05
C PRO A 174 -16.76 9.69 5.69
N VAL A 175 -15.84 8.72 5.62
CA VAL A 175 -15.19 8.30 4.37
C VAL A 175 -15.55 6.84 4.10
N LEU A 176 -16.22 6.59 2.97
CA LEU A 176 -16.60 5.24 2.57
C LEU A 176 -15.54 4.64 1.66
N CYS A 177 -15.18 3.38 1.91
CA CYS A 177 -14.23 2.62 1.10
C CYS A 177 -14.96 1.49 0.36
N TYR A 178 -15.10 1.66 -0.94
CA TYR A 178 -15.60 0.68 -1.89
C TYR A 178 -14.43 0.10 -2.68
N HIS A 179 -14.66 -1.03 -3.36
CA HIS A 179 -13.67 -1.62 -4.29
C HIS A 179 -14.33 -1.80 -5.66
N HIS A 180 -14.75 -3.02 -5.99
CA HIS A 180 -15.27 -3.36 -7.30
C HIS A 180 -16.80 -3.40 -7.31
N LEU A 181 -17.39 -3.03 -8.45
CA LEU A 181 -18.82 -3.23 -8.68
C LEU A 181 -18.99 -4.47 -9.56
N ALA A 182 -19.65 -5.50 -9.05
CA ALA A 182 -19.83 -6.77 -9.75
C ALA A 182 -21.32 -7.15 -9.75
N PRO A 183 -21.99 -7.21 -10.94
CA PRO A 183 -23.41 -7.59 -11.04
C PRO A 183 -23.63 -9.09 -10.83
N GLU A 184 -22.63 -9.92 -11.19
CA GLU A 184 -22.66 -11.36 -10.99
C GLU A 184 -21.39 -11.82 -10.26
N GLY A 185 -21.54 -12.86 -9.43
CA GLY A 185 -20.43 -13.52 -8.76
C GLY A 185 -20.34 -13.20 -7.27
N GLY A 186 -20.15 -14.28 -6.50
CA GLY A 186 -19.79 -14.18 -5.09
C GLY A 186 -18.53 -13.34 -4.87
N PRO A 187 -18.27 -12.97 -3.62
CA PRO A 187 -17.22 -12.03 -3.28
C PRO A 187 -15.84 -12.43 -3.84
N MET A 188 -15.19 -11.57 -4.65
CA MET A 188 -13.72 -11.57 -4.67
C MET A 188 -13.25 -11.06 -3.30
N GLY A 189 -13.12 -11.96 -2.34
CA GLY A 189 -12.61 -11.66 -1.00
C GLY A 189 -13.54 -10.90 -0.05
N GLY A 190 -14.78 -10.57 -0.44
CA GLY A 190 -15.80 -9.98 0.44
C GLY A 190 -16.16 -8.54 0.09
N TYR A 191 -15.41 -7.93 -0.85
CA TYR A 191 -15.36 -6.47 -1.02
C TYR A 191 -16.01 -5.96 -2.31
N ASN A 192 -16.53 -6.86 -3.14
CA ASN A 192 -17.35 -6.45 -4.27
C ASN A 192 -18.67 -5.87 -3.75
N LEU A 193 -19.29 -4.97 -4.52
CA LEU A 193 -20.64 -4.48 -4.27
C LEU A 193 -21.48 -4.66 -5.52
N HIS A 194 -22.75 -5.05 -5.35
CA HIS A 194 -23.67 -5.11 -6.47
C HIS A 194 -23.99 -3.68 -6.99
N PRO A 195 -23.97 -3.41 -8.31
CA PRO A 195 -24.31 -2.10 -8.87
C PRO A 195 -25.64 -1.52 -8.36
N ASN A 196 -26.71 -2.33 -8.33
CA ASN A 196 -28.01 -1.89 -7.81
C ASN A 196 -27.93 -1.46 -6.34
N LEU A 197 -27.11 -2.13 -5.52
CA LEU A 197 -26.94 -1.77 -4.13
C LEU A 197 -26.22 -0.43 -3.99
N LEU A 198 -25.23 -0.14 -4.85
CA LEU A 198 -24.60 1.17 -4.89
C LEU A 198 -25.62 2.27 -5.25
N GLU A 199 -26.46 2.01 -6.25
CA GLU A 199 -27.49 2.96 -6.67
C GLU A 199 -28.49 3.25 -5.54
N GLU A 200 -28.93 2.23 -4.81
CA GLU A 200 -29.80 2.40 -3.64
C GLU A 200 -29.13 3.21 -2.52
N GLN A 201 -27.84 2.98 -2.26
CA GLN A 201 -27.07 3.81 -1.34
C GLN A 201 -27.00 5.27 -1.82
N PHE A 202 -26.83 5.51 -3.12
CA PHE A 202 -26.82 6.88 -3.67
C PHE A 202 -28.18 7.56 -3.58
N LYS A 203 -29.28 6.84 -3.87
CA LYS A 203 -30.65 7.33 -3.64
C LYS A 203 -30.85 7.72 -2.19
N PHE A 204 -30.45 6.85 -1.26
CA PHE A 204 -30.55 7.09 0.17
C PHE A 204 -29.73 8.31 0.61
N LEU A 205 -28.46 8.39 0.22
CA LEU A 205 -27.60 9.53 0.53
C LEU A 205 -28.20 10.84 -0.01
N LYS A 206 -28.69 10.84 -1.25
CA LYS A 206 -29.32 12.02 -1.87
C LYS A 206 -30.59 12.43 -1.13
N ALA A 207 -31.48 11.48 -0.87
CA ALA A 207 -32.75 11.73 -0.20
C ALA A 207 -32.57 12.21 1.25
N THR A 208 -31.51 11.76 1.92
CA THR A 208 -31.17 12.19 3.28
C THR A 208 -30.29 13.44 3.32
N GLY A 209 -29.95 14.04 2.17
CA GLY A 209 -29.29 15.33 2.05
C GLY A 209 -27.76 15.31 2.11
N TYR A 210 -27.12 14.14 1.99
CA TYR A 210 -25.66 14.06 1.90
C TYR A 210 -25.14 14.71 0.61
N LYS A 211 -23.99 15.35 0.73
CA LYS A 211 -23.26 15.97 -0.39
C LYS A 211 -21.82 15.48 -0.38
N THR A 212 -21.34 15.06 -1.54
CA THR A 212 -19.98 14.56 -1.66
C THR A 212 -18.97 15.70 -1.61
N VAL A 213 -17.81 15.43 -1.00
CA VAL A 213 -16.65 16.32 -1.03
C VAL A 213 -15.52 15.69 -1.85
N ARG A 214 -14.67 16.53 -2.44
CA ARG A 214 -13.46 16.13 -3.17
C ARG A 214 -12.25 16.01 -2.23
N LEU A 215 -11.18 15.35 -2.67
CA LEU A 215 -9.95 15.19 -1.85
C LEU A 215 -9.36 16.52 -1.37
N ASP A 216 -9.34 17.55 -2.22
CA ASP A 216 -8.83 18.89 -1.85
C ASP A 216 -9.68 19.54 -0.74
N GLN A 217 -11.00 19.41 -0.84
CA GLN A 217 -11.93 19.93 0.16
C GLN A 217 -11.74 19.17 1.47
N PHE A 218 -11.68 17.84 1.42
CA PHE A 218 -11.46 17.00 2.59
C PHE A 218 -10.10 17.30 3.25
N TYR A 219 -9.02 17.43 2.47
CA TYR A 219 -7.71 17.83 3.00
C TYR A 219 -7.78 19.17 3.74
N ALA A 220 -8.47 20.16 3.17
CA ALA A 220 -8.65 21.46 3.81
C ALA A 220 -9.47 21.37 5.10
N TYR A 221 -10.50 20.53 5.14
CA TYR A 221 -11.29 20.24 6.34
C TYR A 221 -10.41 19.68 7.47
N ILE A 222 -9.62 18.65 7.18
CA ILE A 222 -8.75 18.02 8.18
C ILE A 222 -7.73 19.02 8.73
N ASN A 223 -7.26 19.95 7.90
CA ASN A 223 -6.34 21.02 8.32
C ASN A 223 -7.00 22.23 9.00
N GLY A 224 -8.25 22.09 9.47
CA GLY A 224 -8.87 23.10 10.33
C GLY A 224 -9.65 24.19 9.60
N LYS A 225 -9.97 24.03 8.31
CA LYS A 225 -11.00 24.89 7.70
C LYS A 225 -12.32 24.75 8.46
N LYS A 226 -13.06 25.85 8.54
CA LYS A 226 -14.28 25.90 9.34
C LYS A 226 -15.31 24.93 8.75
N THR A 227 -16.01 24.22 9.61
CA THR A 227 -17.11 23.31 9.22
C THR A 227 -18.19 24.03 8.41
N SER A 228 -18.41 25.33 8.64
CA SER A 228 -19.31 26.19 7.86
C SER A 228 -18.94 26.32 6.38
N ASP A 229 -17.70 26.02 6.01
CA ASP A 229 -17.22 26.09 4.63
C ASP A 229 -17.56 24.80 3.84
N PHE A 230 -18.17 23.82 4.52
CA PHE A 230 -18.54 22.52 3.99
C PHE A 230 -20.06 22.36 3.93
N PRO A 231 -20.57 21.50 3.04
CA PRO A 231 -21.99 21.19 3.03
C PRO A 231 -22.43 20.54 4.36
N ASP A 232 -23.70 20.72 4.75
CA ASP A 232 -24.23 20.27 6.06
C ASP A 232 -24.05 18.77 6.36
N LYS A 233 -24.06 17.93 5.32
CA LYS A 233 -23.86 16.47 5.41
C LYS A 233 -22.76 16.04 4.45
N PRO A 234 -21.51 16.42 4.70
CA PRO A 234 -20.39 16.10 3.82
C PRO A 234 -20.09 14.60 3.91
N ILE A 235 -19.76 13.98 2.78
CA ILE A 235 -19.29 12.59 2.73
C ILE A 235 -18.20 12.45 1.67
N LEU A 236 -17.17 11.67 1.95
CA LEU A 236 -16.16 11.33 0.94
C LEU A 236 -16.37 9.88 0.48
N LEU A 237 -16.56 9.69 -0.82
CA LEU A 237 -16.71 8.37 -1.43
C LEU A 237 -15.38 7.97 -2.06
N THR A 238 -14.81 6.84 -1.65
CA THR A 238 -13.52 6.34 -2.18
C THR A 238 -13.68 4.94 -2.76
N PHE A 239 -12.97 4.67 -3.86
CA PHE A 239 -12.97 3.39 -4.56
C PHE A 239 -11.54 2.96 -4.86
N ASP A 240 -11.16 1.76 -4.43
CA ASP A 240 -9.80 1.24 -4.61
C ASP A 240 -9.73 0.31 -5.85
N ASP A 241 -8.50 0.07 -6.34
CA ASP A 241 -8.08 -0.95 -7.33
C ASP A 241 -8.25 -0.67 -8.83
N GLY A 242 -9.10 0.26 -9.26
CA GLY A 242 -9.21 0.62 -10.68
C GLY A 242 -9.98 -0.37 -11.55
N SER A 243 -11.03 -0.98 -10.99
CA SER A 243 -11.94 -1.86 -11.71
C SER A 243 -12.57 -1.18 -12.93
N LYS A 244 -12.83 -1.94 -14.00
CA LYS A 244 -13.49 -1.43 -15.20
C LYS A 244 -14.86 -0.82 -14.91
N THR A 245 -15.56 -1.32 -13.89
CA THR A 245 -16.87 -0.82 -13.49
C THR A 245 -16.82 0.55 -12.81
N HIS A 246 -15.63 1.05 -12.42
CA HIS A 246 -15.47 2.45 -12.03
C HIS A 246 -15.82 3.40 -13.17
N LEU A 247 -15.48 3.05 -14.41
CA LEU A 247 -15.88 3.82 -15.59
C LEU A 247 -17.31 3.49 -16.02
N GLU A 248 -17.63 2.20 -16.16
CA GLU A 248 -18.87 1.77 -16.81
C GLU A 248 -20.13 1.95 -15.96
N VAL A 249 -19.99 1.92 -14.62
CA VAL A 249 -21.12 1.96 -13.68
C VAL A 249 -21.04 3.16 -12.75
N LEU A 250 -19.90 3.33 -12.05
CA LEU A 250 -19.76 4.37 -11.04
C LEU A 250 -19.85 5.78 -11.65
N VAL A 251 -19.13 6.09 -12.73
CA VAL A 251 -19.18 7.42 -13.36
C VAL A 251 -20.61 7.82 -13.78
N PRO A 252 -21.39 6.98 -14.49
CA PRO A 252 -22.80 7.27 -14.79
C PRO A 252 -23.65 7.51 -13.54
N LEU A 253 -23.50 6.70 -12.49
CA LEU A 253 -24.26 6.87 -11.23
C LEU A 253 -23.89 8.18 -10.53
N LEU A 254 -22.60 8.51 -10.43
CA LEU A 254 -22.15 9.78 -9.85
C LEU A 254 -22.78 10.97 -10.59
N LYS A 255 -22.78 10.96 -11.93
CA LYS A 255 -23.43 12.00 -12.74
C LYS A 255 -24.94 12.06 -12.48
N LYS A 256 -25.61 10.91 -12.47
CA LYS A 256 -27.07 10.80 -12.23
C LYS A 256 -27.50 11.42 -10.90
N TYR A 257 -26.72 11.22 -9.84
CA TYR A 257 -27.06 11.71 -8.50
C TYR A 257 -26.40 13.05 -8.13
N GLY A 258 -25.55 13.59 -9.00
CA GLY A 258 -24.80 14.82 -8.75
C GLY A 258 -23.77 14.65 -7.63
N PHE A 259 -23.07 13.51 -7.63
CA PHE A 259 -22.04 13.14 -6.69
C PHE A 259 -20.66 13.11 -7.34
N THR A 260 -19.64 13.14 -6.49
CA THR A 260 -18.23 12.98 -6.83
C THR A 260 -17.62 11.88 -5.97
N ALA A 261 -16.57 11.24 -6.46
CA ALA A 261 -15.81 10.24 -5.71
C ALA A 261 -14.31 10.35 -5.99
N SER A 262 -13.52 9.60 -5.25
CA SER A 262 -12.08 9.47 -5.45
C SER A 262 -11.72 8.03 -5.76
N ILE A 263 -10.84 7.81 -6.74
CA ILE A 263 -10.31 6.48 -7.07
C ILE A 263 -8.84 6.39 -6.64
N PHE A 264 -8.47 5.32 -5.93
CA PHE A 264 -7.08 5.01 -5.59
C PHE A 264 -6.56 3.88 -6.47
N ILE A 265 -5.57 4.19 -7.31
CA ILE A 265 -5.12 3.30 -8.39
C ILE A 265 -3.68 2.84 -8.16
N TYR A 266 -3.40 1.56 -8.42
CA TYR A 266 -2.03 1.06 -8.51
C TYR A 266 -1.66 0.76 -9.98
N PRO A 267 -0.59 1.36 -10.54
CA PRO A 267 -0.30 1.28 -11.98
C PRO A 267 -0.14 -0.12 -12.57
N SER A 268 0.37 -1.08 -11.80
CA SER A 268 0.64 -2.41 -12.34
C SER A 268 -0.62 -3.14 -12.80
N ILE A 269 -1.78 -2.91 -12.16
CA ILE A 269 -3.01 -3.57 -12.57
C ILE A 269 -3.60 -2.99 -13.84
N ILE A 270 -3.53 -1.66 -14.00
CA ILE A 270 -3.93 -0.97 -15.23
C ILE A 270 -3.03 -1.41 -16.39
N SER A 271 -1.73 -1.55 -16.12
CA SER A 271 -0.75 -2.00 -17.12
C SER A 271 -0.82 -3.50 -17.41
N SER A 272 -1.57 -4.28 -16.62
CA SER A 272 -1.69 -5.73 -16.82
C SER A 272 -2.53 -6.11 -18.05
N GLY A 273 -3.33 -5.20 -18.59
CA GLY A 273 -4.22 -5.44 -19.72
C GLY A 273 -5.37 -6.42 -19.43
N LYS A 274 -5.58 -6.80 -18.16
CA LYS A 274 -6.66 -7.71 -17.76
C LYS A 274 -8.01 -7.02 -17.96
N LYS A 275 -8.93 -7.67 -18.68
CA LYS A 275 -10.27 -7.18 -19.03
C LYS A 275 -11.13 -6.71 -17.84
N TYR A 276 -10.83 -7.16 -16.62
CA TYR A 276 -11.56 -6.79 -15.41
C TYR A 276 -11.22 -5.37 -14.90
N TYR A 277 -10.05 -4.84 -15.28
CA TYR A 277 -9.57 -3.55 -14.85
C TYR A 277 -9.57 -2.57 -16.02
N MET A 278 -9.58 -1.27 -15.71
CA MET A 278 -9.46 -0.25 -16.73
C MET A 278 -8.09 -0.34 -17.44
N THR A 279 -8.10 -0.05 -18.73
CA THR A 279 -6.91 0.39 -19.49
C THR A 279 -6.50 1.81 -19.09
N TRP A 280 -5.32 2.26 -19.51
CA TRP A 280 -4.88 3.65 -19.27
C TRP A 280 -5.80 4.66 -19.95
N GLU A 281 -6.28 4.35 -21.15
CA GLU A 281 -7.23 5.15 -21.91
C GLU A 281 -8.59 5.22 -21.20
N GLU A 282 -9.08 4.11 -20.66
CA GLU A 282 -10.30 4.06 -19.85
C GLU A 282 -10.16 4.86 -18.54
N LEU A 283 -9.04 4.72 -17.83
CA LEU A 283 -8.77 5.50 -16.62
C LEU A 283 -8.76 7.00 -16.93
N LYS A 284 -8.11 7.42 -18.02
CA LYS A 284 -8.12 8.83 -18.45
C LYS A 284 -9.53 9.31 -18.77
N ARG A 285 -10.34 8.53 -19.50
CA ARG A 285 -11.76 8.85 -19.77
C ARG A 285 -12.58 8.95 -18.49
N ALA A 286 -12.33 8.08 -17.51
CA ALA A 286 -13.01 8.13 -16.21
C ALA A 286 -12.68 9.43 -15.47
N LEU A 287 -11.42 9.88 -15.51
CA LEU A 287 -10.98 11.15 -14.90
C LEU A 287 -11.49 12.38 -15.67
N ASP A 288 -11.48 12.33 -17.00
CA ASP A 288 -11.99 13.39 -17.89
C ASP A 288 -13.53 13.57 -17.75
N SER A 289 -14.23 12.63 -17.14
CA SER A 289 -15.66 12.75 -16.84
C SER A 289 -16.01 13.85 -15.84
N GLY A 290 -15.02 14.37 -15.10
CA GLY A 290 -15.13 15.48 -14.14
C GLY A 290 -15.62 15.09 -12.74
N VAL A 291 -16.12 13.86 -12.53
CA VAL A 291 -16.72 13.43 -11.25
C VAL A 291 -15.76 12.61 -10.36
N LEU A 292 -14.54 12.35 -10.82
CA LEU A 292 -13.54 11.57 -10.09
C LEU A 292 -12.29 12.38 -9.72
N ASP A 293 -11.80 12.19 -8.51
CA ASP A 293 -10.42 12.50 -8.09
C ASP A 293 -9.50 11.28 -8.24
N LEU A 294 -8.19 11.51 -8.37
CA LEU A 294 -7.17 10.45 -8.46
C LEU A 294 -6.25 10.45 -7.23
N GLY A 295 -6.09 9.29 -6.61
CA GLY A 295 -5.05 9.00 -5.62
C GLY A 295 -4.22 7.77 -5.99
N SER A 296 -3.10 7.57 -5.29
CA SER A 296 -2.24 6.39 -5.45
C SER A 296 -2.67 5.26 -4.53
N HIS A 297 -2.55 4.02 -5.01
CA HIS A 297 -2.68 2.80 -4.21
C HIS A 297 -1.41 1.95 -4.23
N THR A 298 -0.23 2.61 -4.28
CA THR A 298 1.11 2.02 -4.47
C THR A 298 1.36 1.49 -5.88
N LEU A 299 2.49 0.83 -6.12
CA LEU A 299 2.87 0.39 -7.46
C LEU A 299 2.15 -0.92 -7.85
N TYR A 300 2.16 -1.91 -6.95
CA TYR A 300 1.57 -3.22 -7.20
C TYR A 300 0.76 -3.81 -6.04
N HIS A 301 0.31 -2.97 -5.10
CA HIS A 301 -0.56 -3.36 -3.99
C HIS A 301 0.08 -4.34 -2.97
N PRO A 302 1.29 -4.08 -2.44
CA PRO A 302 1.89 -4.93 -1.42
C PRO A 302 1.44 -4.59 0.00
N LYS A 303 1.67 -5.52 0.93
CA LYS A 303 1.63 -5.24 2.37
C LYS A 303 2.87 -4.43 2.76
N LEU A 304 2.78 -3.10 2.66
CA LEU A 304 3.91 -2.18 2.84
C LEU A 304 4.76 -2.45 4.10
N PRO A 305 4.18 -2.75 5.28
CA PRO A 305 5.01 -2.99 6.45
C PRO A 305 5.90 -4.23 6.34
N MET A 306 5.60 -5.16 5.43
CA MET A 306 6.44 -6.35 5.19
C MET A 306 7.67 -6.06 4.32
N MET A 307 7.83 -4.82 3.86
CA MET A 307 8.90 -4.40 2.96
C MET A 307 10.00 -3.64 3.71
N SER A 308 11.20 -3.61 3.12
CA SER A 308 12.23 -2.66 3.52
C SER A 308 11.81 -1.24 3.14
N ARG A 309 12.34 -0.26 3.85
CA ARG A 309 12.14 1.17 3.59
C ARG A 309 12.52 1.56 2.15
N ALA A 310 13.57 0.96 1.60
CA ALA A 310 13.96 1.18 0.20
C ALA A 310 12.85 0.71 -0.78
N LEU A 311 12.26 -0.46 -0.52
CA LEU A 311 11.15 -0.97 -1.33
C LEU A 311 9.86 -0.16 -1.11
N ILE A 312 9.56 0.26 0.12
CA ILE A 312 8.44 1.17 0.41
C ILE A 312 8.58 2.45 -0.40
N ARG A 313 9.75 3.10 -0.37
CA ARG A 313 10.02 4.31 -1.15
C ARG A 313 9.78 4.08 -2.65
N LYS A 314 10.28 2.96 -3.18
CA LYS A 314 10.06 2.57 -4.58
C LYS A 314 8.57 2.43 -4.91
N GLN A 315 7.81 1.72 -4.08
CA GLN A 315 6.36 1.53 -4.26
C GLN A 315 5.60 2.85 -4.34
N LEU A 316 5.97 3.79 -3.49
CA LEU A 316 5.27 5.05 -3.34
C LEU A 316 5.67 6.06 -4.44
N ALA A 317 6.97 6.16 -4.76
CA ALA A 317 7.49 7.12 -5.73
C ALA A 317 7.17 6.72 -7.18
N GLU A 318 7.39 5.46 -7.56
CA GLU A 318 7.11 5.01 -8.92
C GLU A 318 5.61 5.02 -9.23
N SER A 319 4.77 4.68 -8.24
CA SER A 319 3.32 4.75 -8.41
C SER A 319 2.87 6.17 -8.76
N LYS A 320 3.31 7.16 -7.98
CA LYS A 320 3.03 8.58 -8.23
C LYS A 320 3.49 8.99 -9.62
N GLN A 321 4.76 8.75 -9.96
CA GLN A 321 5.34 9.14 -11.24
C GLN A 321 4.59 8.51 -12.43
N ILE A 322 4.25 7.22 -12.36
CA ILE A 322 3.56 6.54 -13.46
C ILE A 322 2.13 7.09 -13.60
N LEU A 323 1.39 7.26 -12.51
CA LEU A 323 0.04 7.81 -12.57
C LEU A 323 0.04 9.23 -13.12
N GLU A 324 0.94 10.10 -12.64
CA GLU A 324 1.04 11.49 -13.10
C GLU A 324 1.40 11.55 -14.59
N SER A 325 2.38 10.76 -15.04
CA SER A 325 2.80 10.72 -16.45
C SER A 325 1.73 10.16 -17.39
N LYS A 326 0.99 9.12 -16.98
CA LYS A 326 -0.02 8.46 -17.82
C LYS A 326 -1.34 9.22 -17.87
N THR A 327 -1.71 9.92 -16.81
CA THR A 327 -3.01 10.59 -16.69
C THR A 327 -2.93 12.10 -16.87
N GLY A 328 -1.75 12.70 -16.71
CA GLY A 328 -1.58 14.15 -16.64
C GLY A 328 -2.25 14.80 -15.43
N ARG A 329 -2.66 14.01 -14.42
CA ARG A 329 -3.25 14.48 -13.16
C ARG A 329 -2.22 14.42 -12.06
N LYS A 330 -2.20 15.43 -11.19
CA LYS A 330 -1.36 15.43 -9.98
C LYS A 330 -1.83 14.35 -9.02
N VAL A 331 -0.90 13.60 -8.41
CA VAL A 331 -1.21 12.55 -7.44
C VAL A 331 -0.55 12.87 -6.11
N VAL A 332 -1.35 13.31 -5.15
CA VAL A 332 -0.89 13.79 -3.84
C VAL A 332 -1.51 13.06 -2.67
N ASP A 333 -2.47 12.17 -2.88
CA ASP A 333 -3.12 11.41 -1.82
C ASP A 333 -2.88 9.90 -2.02
N LEU A 334 -2.80 9.16 -0.91
CA LEU A 334 -2.45 7.73 -0.89
C LEU A 334 -3.51 6.92 -0.15
N ALA A 335 -3.92 5.77 -0.66
CA ALA A 335 -4.57 4.74 0.16
C ALA A 335 -3.58 3.60 0.39
N TYR A 336 -3.41 3.17 1.64
CA TYR A 336 -2.55 2.03 1.93
C TYR A 336 -3.23 0.73 1.52
N PRO A 337 -2.57 -0.14 0.74
CA PRO A 337 -3.06 -1.50 0.47
C PRO A 337 -3.42 -2.21 1.77
N PHE A 338 -4.60 -2.83 1.80
CA PHE A 338 -5.14 -3.52 2.98
C PHE A 338 -5.30 -2.61 4.23
N GLY A 339 -5.17 -1.28 4.08
CA GLY A 339 -5.06 -0.31 5.17
C GLY A 339 -3.85 -0.51 6.09
N LEU A 340 -2.82 -1.22 5.62
CA LEU A 340 -1.65 -1.56 6.42
C LEU A 340 -0.53 -0.52 6.26
N PHE A 341 -0.08 0.01 7.39
CA PHE A 341 1.01 0.98 7.46
C PHE A 341 1.81 0.78 8.74
N ASP A 342 3.00 1.39 8.78
CA ASP A 342 3.82 1.55 9.96
C ASP A 342 4.53 2.91 9.91
N PRO A 343 5.29 3.31 10.94
CA PRO A 343 5.97 4.61 10.95
C PRO A 343 6.88 4.84 9.74
N ARG A 344 7.54 3.78 9.23
CA ARG A 344 8.42 3.87 8.05
C ARG A 344 7.60 4.24 6.82
N VAL A 345 6.43 3.60 6.64
CA VAL A 345 5.51 3.91 5.54
C VAL A 345 5.06 5.38 5.57
N ILE A 346 4.69 5.88 6.75
CA ILE A 346 4.25 7.27 6.93
C ILE A 346 5.37 8.25 6.58
N GLU A 347 6.60 7.99 7.07
CA GLU A 347 7.76 8.83 6.80
C GLU A 347 8.10 8.89 5.30
N GLU A 348 8.09 7.73 4.62
CA GLU A 348 8.35 7.69 3.17
C GLU A 348 7.22 8.38 2.38
N ALA A 349 5.95 8.21 2.78
CA ALA A 349 4.83 8.88 2.13
C ALA A 349 4.97 10.42 2.24
N LYS A 350 5.36 10.94 3.42
CA LYS A 350 5.68 12.35 3.63
C LYS A 350 6.82 12.82 2.73
N ALA A 351 7.93 12.08 2.70
CA ALA A 351 9.12 12.45 1.95
C ALA A 351 8.88 12.54 0.43
N ILE A 352 7.99 11.69 -0.10
CA ILE A 352 7.60 11.68 -1.53
C ILE A 352 6.61 12.81 -1.87
N GLY A 353 6.07 13.49 -0.86
CA GLY A 353 5.11 14.57 -1.05
C GLY A 353 3.69 14.08 -1.32
N TYR A 354 3.31 12.93 -0.76
CA TYR A 354 1.89 12.72 -0.45
C TYR A 354 1.51 13.68 0.67
N ARG A 355 0.29 14.22 0.68
CA ARG A 355 -0.19 15.16 1.70
C ARG A 355 -1.09 14.51 2.74
N MET A 356 -1.71 13.38 2.38
CA MET A 356 -2.67 12.66 3.19
C MET A 356 -2.68 11.18 2.80
N ALA A 357 -2.98 10.31 3.76
CA ALA A 357 -3.10 8.88 3.51
C ALA A 357 -4.25 8.19 4.25
N PHE A 358 -4.89 7.25 3.56
CA PHE A 358 -6.11 6.57 3.97
C PHE A 358 -5.86 5.13 4.41
N THR A 359 -6.52 4.75 5.50
CA THR A 359 -6.50 3.41 6.10
C THR A 359 -7.80 2.64 5.79
N VAL A 360 -8.03 1.50 6.46
CA VAL A 360 -9.35 0.87 6.55
C VAL A 360 -9.86 0.81 8.00
N ASN A 361 -9.28 1.62 8.89
CA ASN A 361 -9.78 1.76 10.25
C ASN A 361 -11.12 2.53 10.19
N PRO A 362 -12.22 1.98 10.74
CA PRO A 362 -13.52 2.64 10.68
C PRO A 362 -13.56 3.85 11.61
N GLY A 363 -14.28 4.90 11.21
CA GLY A 363 -14.43 6.11 12.00
C GLY A 363 -14.81 7.33 11.17
N LYS A 364 -15.38 8.35 11.81
CA LYS A 364 -15.50 9.69 11.22
C LYS A 364 -14.23 10.48 11.42
N ASN A 365 -13.91 11.32 10.45
CA ASN A 365 -12.74 12.18 10.49
C ASN A 365 -13.14 13.59 10.94
N LEU A 366 -12.42 14.15 11.90
CA LEU A 366 -12.57 15.50 12.43
C LEU A 366 -11.41 16.39 11.93
N PRO A 367 -11.54 17.72 12.02
CA PRO A 367 -10.37 18.59 11.91
C PRO A 367 -9.32 18.15 12.93
N GLY A 368 -8.07 17.98 12.48
CA GLY A 368 -6.98 17.46 13.29
C GLY A 368 -6.88 15.94 13.37
N THR A 369 -7.76 15.16 12.72
CA THR A 369 -7.51 13.72 12.54
C THR A 369 -6.12 13.52 11.91
N PRO A 370 -5.28 12.60 12.43
CA PRO A 370 -3.93 12.43 11.92
C PRO A 370 -3.92 12.20 10.39
N ILE A 371 -3.31 13.12 9.65
CA ILE A 371 -3.46 13.24 8.19
C ILE A 371 -2.92 12.03 7.40
N TYR A 372 -2.10 11.17 8.02
CA TYR A 372 -1.62 9.92 7.42
C TYR A 372 -2.35 8.67 7.92
N ASN A 373 -3.40 8.84 8.73
CA ASN A 373 -4.21 7.78 9.33
C ASN A 373 -5.71 8.09 9.13
N ILE A 374 -6.09 8.58 7.95
CA ILE A 374 -7.49 8.90 7.67
C ILE A 374 -8.33 7.63 7.77
N HIS A 375 -9.41 7.71 8.53
CA HIS A 375 -10.32 6.59 8.75
C HIS A 375 -11.21 6.39 7.52
N ARG A 376 -11.39 5.13 7.14
CA ARG A 376 -12.36 4.73 6.13
C ARG A 376 -13.13 3.52 6.61
N SER A 377 -14.44 3.55 6.38
CA SER A 377 -15.32 2.43 6.65
C SER A 377 -15.52 1.63 5.37
N LEU A 378 -15.07 0.37 5.38
CA LEU A 378 -15.29 -0.57 4.29
C LEU A 378 -16.78 -0.83 4.10
N VAL A 379 -17.22 -0.82 2.85
CA VAL A 379 -18.58 -1.20 2.46
C VAL A 379 -18.50 -2.57 1.76
N PRO A 380 -18.73 -3.68 2.49
CA PRO A 380 -18.60 -5.03 1.95
C PRO A 380 -19.80 -5.42 1.06
N TRP A 381 -19.66 -6.59 0.43
CA TRP A 381 -20.76 -7.28 -0.21
C TRP A 381 -21.90 -7.51 0.78
N GLY A 382 -23.15 -7.34 0.33
CA GLY A 382 -24.30 -7.63 1.18
C GLY A 382 -24.59 -6.57 2.25
N GLN A 383 -23.92 -5.42 2.24
CA GLN A 383 -24.08 -4.40 3.28
C GLN A 383 -25.55 -4.03 3.51
N SER A 384 -26.05 -4.39 4.70
CA SER A 384 -27.41 -4.07 5.11
C SER A 384 -27.57 -2.58 5.40
N GLN A 385 -28.78 -2.05 5.25
CA GLN A 385 -29.05 -0.66 5.56
C GLN A 385 -28.71 -0.28 7.02
N PRO A 386 -29.05 -1.07 8.06
CA PRO A 386 -28.66 -0.72 9.43
C PRO A 386 -27.14 -0.61 9.60
N ALA A 387 -26.37 -1.49 8.95
CA ALA A 387 -24.91 -1.43 9.00
C ALA A 387 -24.35 -0.26 8.19
N PHE A 388 -24.98 0.11 7.07
CA PHE A 388 -24.61 1.32 6.32
C PHE A 388 -24.91 2.59 7.13
N ASN A 389 -26.09 2.65 7.76
CA ASN A 389 -26.48 3.76 8.62
C ASN A 389 -25.53 3.90 9.81
N SER A 390 -25.07 2.80 10.42
CA SER A 390 -24.13 2.86 11.54
C SER A 390 -22.78 3.46 11.16
N ILE A 391 -22.31 3.26 9.92
CA ILE A 391 -21.13 3.95 9.39
C ILE A 391 -21.37 5.46 9.33
N LEU A 392 -22.54 5.87 8.84
CA LEU A 392 -22.89 7.27 8.66
C LEU A 392 -23.14 8.00 9.99
N THR A 393 -23.71 7.30 10.98
CA THR A 393 -24.10 7.88 12.28
C THR A 393 -23.05 7.70 13.38
N MET A 394 -21.98 6.94 13.12
CA MET A 394 -20.90 6.71 14.08
C MET A 394 -20.42 8.03 14.69
N ALA A 395 -20.30 8.07 16.02
CA ALA A 395 -19.70 9.22 16.69
C ALA A 395 -18.21 9.33 16.30
N PRO A 396 -17.67 10.55 16.18
CA PRO A 396 -16.25 10.72 15.97
C PRO A 396 -15.47 10.14 17.16
N PRO A 397 -14.21 9.76 16.95
CA PRO A 397 -13.38 9.22 18.01
C PRO A 397 -13.19 10.25 19.14
N PRO A 398 -13.17 9.83 20.42
CA PRO A 398 -12.78 10.73 21.51
C PRO A 398 -11.31 11.12 21.34
N LYS A 399 -10.84 12.08 22.14
CA LYS A 399 -9.41 12.33 22.26
C LYS A 399 -8.76 11.13 22.93
N ILE A 400 -8.21 10.24 22.12
CA ILE A 400 -7.39 9.11 22.52
C ILE A 400 -5.94 9.50 22.26
N SER A 401 -5.08 9.38 23.26
CA SER A 401 -3.64 9.34 23.00
C SER A 401 -3.09 7.99 23.42
N ILE A 402 -2.28 7.41 22.53
CA ILE A 402 -1.57 6.16 22.80
C ILE A 402 -0.08 6.49 22.79
N SER A 403 0.64 5.97 23.76
CA SER A 403 2.09 6.16 23.92
C SER A 403 2.94 5.50 22.81
N ILE A 404 2.33 4.64 22.00
CA ILE A 404 2.90 4.05 20.79
C ILE A 404 2.10 4.48 19.56
N GLN A 405 2.79 4.66 18.44
CA GLN A 405 2.14 5.08 17.20
C GLN A 405 1.24 3.96 16.65
N ASP A 406 0.12 4.32 16.04
CA ASP A 406 -0.67 3.40 15.23
C ASP A 406 0.18 2.82 14.08
N GLY A 407 -0.03 1.56 13.73
CA GLY A 407 0.81 0.81 12.78
C GLY A 407 2.13 0.31 13.38
N SER A 408 2.43 0.57 14.65
CA SER A 408 3.72 0.15 15.25
C SER A 408 3.89 -1.36 15.34
N TRP A 409 5.15 -1.77 15.30
CA TRP A 409 5.57 -3.13 15.60
C TRP A 409 5.57 -3.36 17.11
N VAL A 410 4.99 -4.47 17.55
CA VAL A 410 4.83 -4.80 18.97
C VAL A 410 5.30 -6.22 19.27
N LYS A 411 5.82 -6.42 20.49
CA LYS A 411 6.26 -7.72 21.01
C LYS A 411 5.36 -8.22 22.14
N ALA A 412 5.27 -9.54 22.30
CA ALA A 412 4.50 -10.14 23.39
C ALA A 412 5.05 -9.66 24.74
N GLY A 413 4.15 -9.32 25.65
CA GLY A 413 4.49 -8.79 26.97
C GLY A 413 4.89 -7.31 26.99
N GLN A 414 4.99 -6.64 25.82
CA GLN A 414 5.18 -5.18 25.77
C GLN A 414 3.99 -4.48 26.42
N GLU A 415 4.29 -3.47 27.22
CA GLU A 415 3.30 -2.65 27.89
C GLU A 415 3.34 -1.23 27.31
N PHE A 416 2.17 -0.60 27.25
CA PHE A 416 2.04 0.78 26.80
C PHE A 416 0.81 1.42 27.43
N LYS A 417 0.82 2.74 27.51
CA LYS A 417 -0.26 3.55 28.07
C LYS A 417 -1.21 4.05 26.99
N ILE A 418 -2.49 4.05 27.32
CA ILE A 418 -3.57 4.69 26.58
C ILE A 418 -4.23 5.70 27.51
N HIS A 419 -4.37 6.94 27.06
CA HIS A 419 -5.10 7.99 27.76
C HIS A 419 -6.42 8.25 27.03
N LEU A 420 -7.54 8.16 27.75
CA LEU A 420 -8.89 8.34 27.22
C LEU A 420 -9.62 9.45 27.98
N GLU A 421 -9.94 10.53 27.28
CA GLU A 421 -10.74 11.63 27.82
C GLU A 421 -12.22 11.52 27.40
N GLY A 422 -13.13 12.00 28.26
CA GLY A 422 -14.54 12.20 27.91
C GLY A 422 -15.40 10.92 27.89
N VAL A 423 -14.90 9.83 28.46
CA VAL A 423 -15.58 8.52 28.51
C VAL A 423 -15.96 8.11 29.94
N GLN A 424 -16.95 7.25 30.06
CA GLN A 424 -17.36 6.58 31.30
C GLN A 424 -16.32 5.49 31.63
N SER A 425 -15.60 5.63 32.74
CA SER A 425 -14.47 4.76 33.10
C SER A 425 -14.83 3.26 33.18
N GLU A 426 -16.03 2.96 33.65
CA GLU A 426 -16.62 1.63 33.83
C GLU A 426 -17.03 0.98 32.51
N SER A 427 -17.15 1.76 31.44
CA SER A 427 -17.52 1.28 30.11
C SER A 427 -16.32 0.91 29.24
N VAL A 428 -15.10 1.24 29.68
CA VAL A 428 -13.89 1.07 28.88
C VAL A 428 -13.54 -0.41 28.71
N SER A 429 -13.46 -0.84 27.47
CA SER A 429 -13.07 -2.19 27.06
C SER A 429 -11.97 -2.08 26.01
N ILE A 430 -10.77 -2.60 26.35
CA ILE A 430 -9.61 -2.60 25.46
C ILE A 430 -9.24 -4.04 25.12
N LYS A 431 -9.34 -4.40 23.85
CA LYS A 431 -9.19 -5.77 23.36
C LYS A 431 -8.22 -5.85 22.19
N ILE A 432 -7.39 -6.88 22.17
CA ILE A 432 -6.71 -7.32 20.95
C ILE A 432 -7.40 -8.60 20.49
N LYS A 433 -8.04 -8.54 19.33
CA LYS A 433 -8.99 -9.58 18.88
C LYS A 433 -10.10 -9.75 19.93
N SER A 434 -10.32 -10.96 20.42
CA SER A 434 -11.31 -11.30 21.45
C SER A 434 -10.76 -11.31 22.88
N LYS A 435 -9.48 -10.95 23.09
CA LYS A 435 -8.85 -10.96 24.43
C LYS A 435 -8.84 -9.56 25.03
N ASN A 436 -9.31 -9.41 26.27
CA ASN A 436 -9.08 -8.22 27.07
C ASN A 436 -7.58 -8.09 27.37
N VAL A 437 -7.04 -6.90 27.18
CA VAL A 437 -5.59 -6.62 27.32
C VAL A 437 -5.29 -5.52 28.34
N LEU A 438 -6.32 -5.07 29.06
CA LEU A 438 -6.20 -4.08 30.11
C LEU A 438 -5.53 -4.72 31.34
N LEU A 439 -4.43 -4.14 31.80
CA LEU A 439 -3.75 -4.53 33.05
C LEU A 439 -4.25 -3.70 34.23
N GLU A 440 -4.29 -2.39 34.06
CA GLU A 440 -4.64 -1.43 35.11
C GLU A 440 -5.67 -0.44 34.57
N ASN A 441 -6.73 -0.24 35.34
CA ASN A 441 -7.77 0.73 35.07
C ASN A 441 -7.58 1.93 35.99
N GLN A 442 -6.86 2.96 35.54
CA GLN A 442 -6.59 4.19 36.28
C GLN A 442 -7.09 5.41 35.51
N SER A 443 -8.40 5.46 35.23
CA SER A 443 -9.01 6.54 34.44
C SER A 443 -8.48 7.94 34.84
N PRO A 444 -8.02 8.77 33.89
CA PRO A 444 -8.12 8.61 32.43
C PRO A 444 -7.00 7.77 31.76
N ASP A 445 -6.07 7.21 32.53
CA ASP A 445 -4.93 6.43 32.05
C ASP A 445 -5.13 4.92 32.19
N TYR A 446 -4.76 4.19 31.15
CA TYR A 446 -4.97 2.76 31.04
C TYR A 446 -3.67 2.08 30.63
N THR A 447 -3.22 1.09 31.41
CA THR A 447 -2.04 0.29 31.07
C THR A 447 -2.50 -0.94 30.29
N VAL A 448 -1.95 -1.13 29.09
CA VAL A 448 -2.26 -2.25 28.20
C VAL A 448 -1.05 -3.15 28.05
N LYS A 449 -1.24 -4.47 28.10
CA LYS A 449 -0.21 -5.45 27.81
C LYS A 449 -0.51 -6.22 26.54
N ILE A 450 0.45 -6.23 25.63
CA ILE A 450 0.38 -7.02 24.41
C ILE A 450 0.37 -8.52 24.78
N PRO A 451 -0.70 -9.27 24.42
CA PRO A 451 -0.85 -10.65 24.82
C PRO A 451 0.15 -11.55 24.07
N SER A 452 0.37 -12.76 24.59
CA SER A 452 1.11 -13.78 23.85
C SER A 452 0.45 -14.09 22.51
N PHE A 453 1.26 -14.10 21.44
CA PHE A 453 0.79 -14.31 20.07
C PHE A 453 0.76 -15.78 19.69
N ALA A 454 -0.26 -16.17 18.93
CA ALA A 454 -0.19 -17.36 18.10
C ALA A 454 0.69 -17.07 16.87
N LYS A 455 1.51 -18.06 16.43
CA LYS A 455 2.37 -18.05 15.23
C LYS A 455 1.66 -17.83 13.87
N LYS A 456 0.42 -17.34 13.86
CA LYS A 456 -0.38 -17.17 12.64
C LYS A 456 -0.98 -15.78 12.54
N SER A 457 -0.46 -14.78 13.26
CA SER A 457 -1.16 -13.50 13.42
C SER A 457 -0.22 -12.33 13.27
N THR A 458 0.00 -11.92 12.03
CA THR A 458 0.91 -10.82 11.65
C THR A 458 0.38 -9.45 12.03
N PHE A 459 -0.93 -9.25 11.95
CA PHE A 459 -1.57 -7.96 12.21
C PHE A 459 -2.59 -8.09 13.33
N LEU A 460 -2.60 -7.13 14.23
CA LEU A 460 -3.29 -7.17 15.51
C LEU A 460 -4.15 -5.92 15.65
N PRO A 461 -5.46 -6.01 15.38
CA PRO A 461 -6.36 -4.91 15.67
C PRO A 461 -6.54 -4.79 17.18
N LEU A 462 -6.15 -3.64 17.73
CA LEU A 462 -6.49 -3.20 19.07
C LEU A 462 -7.80 -2.42 18.99
N MET A 463 -8.84 -2.97 19.57
CA MET A 463 -10.15 -2.33 19.72
C MET A 463 -10.23 -1.62 21.06
N VAL A 464 -10.50 -0.32 21.01
CA VAL A 464 -10.85 0.50 22.18
C VAL A 464 -12.34 0.81 22.09
N GLN A 465 -13.12 0.34 23.05
CA GLN A 465 -14.56 0.58 23.15
C GLN A 465 -14.85 1.28 24.46
N ALA A 466 -15.78 2.24 24.43
CA ALA A 466 -16.27 2.90 25.63
C ALA A 466 -17.63 3.56 25.34
N LYS A 467 -18.24 4.11 26.38
CA LYS A 467 -19.36 5.05 26.29
C LYS A 467 -18.87 6.45 26.61
N THR A 468 -19.34 7.44 25.86
CA THR A 468 -19.20 8.85 26.22
C THR A 468 -20.02 9.19 27.46
N LYS A 469 -19.81 10.37 28.05
CA LYS A 469 -20.60 10.85 29.21
C LYS A 469 -22.12 10.91 28.92
N ASP A 470 -22.52 11.16 27.68
CA ASP A 470 -23.91 11.16 27.20
C ASP A 470 -24.42 9.77 26.78
N GLY A 471 -23.68 8.70 27.08
CA GLY A 471 -24.10 7.31 26.89
C GLY A 471 -23.96 6.76 25.47
N LYS A 472 -23.39 7.52 24.53
CA LYS A 472 -23.15 7.05 23.15
C LYS A 472 -21.99 6.06 23.13
N GLN A 473 -22.21 4.95 22.44
CA GLN A 473 -21.18 3.95 22.22
C GLN A 473 -20.15 4.48 21.23
N ILE A 474 -18.87 4.31 21.57
CA ILE A 474 -17.74 4.61 20.71
C ILE A 474 -16.86 3.39 20.57
N GLN A 475 -16.27 3.26 19.39
CA GLN A 475 -15.34 2.20 19.07
C GLN A 475 -14.24 2.76 18.18
N TYR A 476 -13.01 2.42 18.50
CA TYR A 476 -11.83 2.78 17.74
C TYR A 476 -10.93 1.58 17.52
N GLN A 477 -10.28 1.55 16.36
CA GLN A 477 -9.36 0.50 15.97
C GLN A 477 -7.96 1.08 15.72
N TYR A 478 -6.97 0.52 16.42
CA TYR A 478 -5.55 0.69 16.09
C TYR A 478 -5.02 -0.59 15.45
N LEU A 479 -4.05 -0.46 14.57
CA LEU A 479 -3.36 -1.56 13.93
C LEU A 479 -1.98 -1.72 14.57
N PHE A 480 -1.67 -2.92 15.04
CA PHE A 480 -0.30 -3.27 15.42
C PHE A 480 0.25 -4.44 14.61
N ILE A 481 1.56 -4.49 14.47
CA ILE A 481 2.27 -5.52 13.72
C ILE A 481 3.00 -6.44 14.70
N ASN A 482 2.69 -7.73 14.63
CA ASN A 482 3.33 -8.74 15.47
C ASN A 482 4.77 -8.99 15.01
N GLN A 483 5.73 -8.54 15.79
CA GLN A 483 7.16 -8.71 15.49
C GLN A 483 7.58 -10.19 15.40
N LYS A 484 6.93 -11.11 16.12
CA LYS A 484 7.29 -12.55 16.16
C LYS A 484 7.13 -13.26 14.81
N GLU A 485 6.26 -12.76 13.93
CA GLU A 485 6.07 -13.34 12.58
C GLU A 485 7.19 -12.96 11.61
N PHE A 486 8.00 -11.97 11.96
CA PHE A 486 9.12 -11.51 11.15
C PHE A 486 10.40 -12.06 11.75
N GLN A 487 11.08 -12.96 11.02
CA GLN A 487 12.35 -13.54 11.47
C GLN A 487 13.43 -12.45 11.70
N LYS A 488 13.38 -11.39 10.90
CA LYS A 488 14.13 -10.14 11.05
C LYS A 488 13.26 -8.99 10.57
N HIS A 489 13.46 -7.82 11.15
CA HIS A 489 12.82 -6.62 10.60
C HIS A 489 13.33 -6.38 9.16
N PRO A 490 12.47 -5.96 8.20
CA PRO A 490 12.86 -5.91 6.78
C PRO A 490 14.04 -4.99 6.45
N ASP A 491 14.35 -4.04 7.33
CA ASP A 491 15.51 -3.15 7.22
C ASP A 491 16.77 -3.66 7.96
N GLY A 492 16.73 -4.87 8.54
CA GLY A 492 17.75 -5.37 9.47
C GLY A 492 17.34 -5.22 10.93
N ASP A 493 18.18 -5.72 11.87
CA ASP A 493 17.90 -5.62 13.31
C ASP A 493 17.87 -4.15 13.75
N PHE A 494 16.83 -3.81 14.52
CA PHE A 494 16.48 -2.46 14.99
C PHE A 494 17.35 -1.99 16.15
#